data_AF-A0A963Y505-F1
#
_entry.id   AF-A0A963Y505-F1
#
_cell.length_a   1.000
_cell.length_b   1.000
_cell.length_c   1.000
_cell.angle_alpha   90.00
_cell.angle_beta   90.00
_cell.angle_gamma   90.00
#
_symmetry.space_group_name_H-M   'P 1'
#
loop_
_entity.id
_entity.type
_entity.pdbx_description
1 polymer ?
#
loop_
_entity_poly.entity_id
_entity_poly.type
_entity_poly.pdbx_seq_one_letter_code
_entity_poly.pdbx_strand_id
1 'polypeptide(L)'
;FPCGSITGAPKIRAMQIIHELEAGPRGVYCGAIGWIGPDGSAAFNVAIRTLTLRGDHATFGVGGGIVIDSTAEGEWEEALWKARFADLTPA
;
A
#
# COMPACT_ATOMS: atom_id res chain seq x y z
N PHE A 1 -11.54 -8.41 -3.10
CA PHE A 1 -10.17 -7.83 -3.06
C PHE A 1 -10.31 -6.32 -2.84
N PRO A 2 -9.44 -5.61 -2.11
CA PRO A 2 -8.06 -5.94 -1.71
C PRO A 2 -7.89 -6.75 -0.41
N CYS A 3 -6.63 -7.05 -0.05
CA CYS A 3 -6.22 -7.85 1.12
C CYS A 3 -6.57 -7.13 2.44
N GLY A 4 -7.07 -7.86 3.44
CA GLY A 4 -7.48 -7.27 4.72
C GLY A 4 -6.35 -6.61 5.50
N SER A 5 -5.12 -7.14 5.39
CA SER A 5 -3.94 -6.63 6.10
C SER A 5 -3.44 -5.26 5.63
N ILE A 6 -3.96 -4.75 4.50
CA ILE A 6 -3.61 -3.41 3.99
C ILE A 6 -4.81 -2.44 3.95
N THR A 7 -5.99 -2.91 4.39
CA THR A 7 -7.18 -2.09 4.58
C THR A 7 -7.45 -1.83 6.06
N GLY A 8 -7.54 -2.88 6.87
CA GLY A 8 -8.09 -2.84 8.24
C GLY A 8 -9.43 -3.59 8.37
N ALA A 9 -10.04 -3.51 9.56
CA ALA A 9 -11.26 -4.22 9.92
C ALA A 9 -12.24 -3.31 10.70
N PRO A 10 -13.55 -3.34 10.39
CA PRO A 10 -14.22 -4.07 9.30
C PRO A 10 -13.85 -3.53 7.91
N LYS A 11 -13.51 -4.43 6.98
CA LYS A 11 -12.85 -4.10 5.69
C LYS A 11 -13.56 -3.01 4.88
N ILE A 12 -14.88 -3.09 4.72
CA ILE A 12 -15.63 -2.13 3.90
C ILE A 12 -15.58 -0.73 4.51
N ARG A 13 -15.76 -0.61 5.84
CA ARG A 13 -15.70 0.69 6.51
C ARG A 13 -14.27 1.26 6.48
N ALA A 14 -13.26 0.41 6.69
CA ALA A 14 -11.87 0.83 6.59
C ALA A 14 -11.54 1.35 5.18
N MET A 15 -12.02 0.70 4.12
CA MET A 15 -11.85 1.17 2.73
C MET A 15 -12.53 2.51 2.46
N GLN A 16 -13.70 2.78 3.05
CA GLN A 16 -14.37 4.08 2.93
C GLN A 16 -13.55 5.19 3.59
N ILE A 17 -13.05 4.95 4.81
CA ILE A 17 -12.20 5.91 5.53
C ILE A 17 -10.91 6.18 4.75
N ILE A 18 -10.26 5.13 4.23
CA ILE A 18 -9.08 5.28 3.36
C ILE A 18 -9.38 6.17 2.16
N HIS A 19 -10.52 5.96 1.49
CA HIS A 19 -10.93 6.76 0.34
C HIS A 19 -11.25 8.22 0.71
N GLU A 20 -11.82 8.46 1.89
CA GLU A 20 -12.13 9.79 2.40
C GLU A 20 -10.86 10.59 2.75
N LEU A 21 -9.80 9.90 3.24
CA LEU A 21 -8.60 10.55 3.77
C LEU A 21 -7.43 10.66 2.78
N GLU A 22 -7.29 9.73 1.85
CA GLU A 22 -6.17 9.74 0.89
C GLU A 22 -6.41 10.71 -0.26
N ALA A 23 -5.36 11.42 -0.70
CA ALA A 23 -5.46 12.47 -1.72
C ALA A 23 -5.85 11.95 -3.13
N GLY A 24 -5.87 10.64 -3.35
CA GLY A 24 -6.20 10.05 -4.63
C GLY A 24 -6.22 8.52 -4.61
N PRO A 25 -6.54 7.89 -5.75
CA PRO A 25 -6.57 6.43 -5.84
C PRO A 25 -5.17 5.81 -5.67
N ARG A 26 -5.07 4.72 -4.91
CA ARG A 26 -3.81 3.99 -4.66
C ARG A 26 -3.17 3.36 -5.91
N GLY A 27 -3.93 3.19 -7.00
CA GLY A 27 -3.43 2.55 -8.22
C GLY A 27 -2.96 1.11 -7.97
N VAL A 28 -1.70 0.80 -8.31
CA VAL A 28 -1.11 -0.53 -8.08
C VAL A 28 -0.85 -0.78 -6.59
N TYR A 29 -0.58 0.25 -5.79
CA TYR A 29 -0.26 0.10 -4.37
C TYR A 29 -1.40 -0.56 -3.60
N CYS A 30 -1.07 -1.57 -2.79
CA CYS A 30 -2.02 -2.44 -2.09
C CYS A 30 -2.96 -3.24 -3.00
N GLY A 31 -2.68 -3.25 -4.30
CA GLY A 31 -3.27 -4.10 -5.33
C GLY A 31 -2.75 -5.54 -5.30
N ALA A 32 -2.99 -6.27 -6.39
CA ALA A 32 -2.49 -7.63 -6.58
C ALA A 32 -1.58 -7.71 -7.82
N ILE A 33 -0.48 -8.45 -7.71
CA ILE A 33 0.41 -8.79 -8.83
C ILE A 33 0.55 -10.30 -8.87
N GLY A 34 0.30 -10.92 -10.01
CA GLY A 34 0.26 -12.38 -10.09
C GLY A 34 -0.01 -12.90 -11.49
N TRP A 35 -0.40 -14.17 -11.55
CA TRP A 35 -0.71 -14.87 -12.80
C TRP A 35 -1.90 -15.82 -12.62
N ILE A 36 -2.52 -16.17 -13.74
CA ILE A 36 -3.57 -17.16 -13.86
C ILE A 36 -3.22 -18.07 -15.05
N GLY A 37 -3.23 -19.37 -14.85
CA GLY A 37 -2.98 -20.38 -15.87
C GLY A 37 -4.27 -20.88 -16.53
N PRO A 38 -4.17 -21.46 -17.75
CA PRO A 38 -5.32 -22.04 -18.45
C PRO A 38 -5.90 -23.28 -17.75
N ASP A 39 -5.14 -23.89 -16.83
CA ASP A 39 -5.55 -25.00 -15.97
C ASP A 39 -6.30 -24.53 -14.70
N GLY A 40 -6.51 -23.22 -14.54
CA GLY A 40 -7.16 -22.61 -13.38
C GLY A 40 -6.23 -22.39 -12.18
N SER A 41 -4.95 -22.75 -12.27
CA SER A 41 -3.96 -22.41 -11.25
C SER A 41 -3.73 -20.90 -11.22
N ALA A 42 -3.49 -20.33 -10.03
CA ALA A 42 -3.22 -18.91 -9.89
C ALA A 42 -2.42 -18.62 -8.64
N ALA A 43 -1.58 -17.58 -8.69
CA ALA A 43 -0.88 -17.05 -7.53
C ALA A 43 -0.80 -15.53 -7.61
N PHE A 44 -1.06 -14.87 -6.48
CA PHE A 44 -1.06 -13.40 -6.37
C PHE A 44 -0.33 -12.94 -5.11
N ASN A 45 0.51 -11.92 -5.29
CA ASN A 45 1.13 -11.15 -4.23
C ASN A 45 0.30 -9.91 -3.92
N VAL A 46 0.49 -9.36 -2.72
CA VAL A 46 0.00 -8.01 -2.38
C VAL A 46 1.07 -6.99 -2.77
N ALA A 47 0.69 -5.97 -3.54
CA ALA A 47 1.60 -4.94 -4.04
C ALA A 47 1.97 -3.91 -2.96
N ILE A 48 2.80 -4.34 -2.01
CA ILE A 48 3.50 -3.50 -1.04
C ILE A 48 4.96 -3.35 -1.45
N ARG A 49 5.62 -2.25 -1.07
CA ARG A 49 7.03 -1.95 -1.45
C ARG A 49 7.23 -2.10 -2.96
N THR A 50 6.25 -1.62 -3.72
CA THR A 50 6.18 -1.72 -5.18
C THR A 50 6.24 -0.32 -5.76
N LEU A 51 7.23 -0.05 -6.62
CA LEU A 51 7.34 1.21 -7.36
C LEU A 51 6.56 1.10 -8.67
N THR A 52 5.83 2.16 -8.99
CA THR A 52 5.24 2.40 -10.31
C THR A 52 6.08 3.44 -11.03
N LEU A 53 6.62 3.08 -12.19
CA LEU A 53 7.41 3.98 -13.03
C LEU A 53 6.53 4.53 -14.16
N ARG A 54 6.57 5.85 -14.37
CA ARG A 54 5.94 6.53 -15.51
C ARG A 54 6.88 7.58 -16.06
N GLY A 55 7.52 7.26 -17.18
CA GLY A 55 8.60 8.09 -17.71
C GLY A 55 9.78 8.12 -16.74
N ASP A 56 10.20 9.32 -16.36
CA ASP A 56 11.25 9.63 -15.39
C ASP A 56 10.74 9.68 -13.92
N HIS A 57 9.44 9.51 -13.69
CA HIS A 57 8.86 9.56 -12.36
C HIS A 57 8.66 8.16 -11.77
N ALA A 58 9.11 8.00 -10.53
CA ALA A 58 8.83 6.83 -9.70
C ALA A 58 7.86 7.20 -8.57
N THR A 59 6.83 6.38 -8.36
CA THR A 59 5.86 6.58 -7.28
C THR A 59 5.62 5.28 -6.54
N PHE A 60 5.57 5.32 -5.22
CA PHE A 60 5.18 4.19 -4.38
C PHE A 60 4.36 4.68 -3.19
N GLY A 61 3.52 3.80 -2.66
CA GLY A 61 2.77 4.07 -1.43
C GLY A 61 3.44 3.45 -0.22
N VAL A 62 3.25 4.10 0.93
CA VAL A 62 3.61 3.59 2.25
C VAL A 62 2.44 3.83 3.20
N GLY A 63 2.23 2.93 4.15
CA GLY A 63 1.16 3.08 5.13
C GLY A 63 1.44 2.27 6.40
N GLY A 64 0.69 2.62 7.45
CA GLY A 64 0.68 2.00 8.76
C GLY A 64 -0.70 1.42 9.09
N GLY A 65 -0.73 0.53 10.07
CA GLY A 65 -1.96 -0.09 10.56
C GLY A 65 -2.46 0.63 11.80
N ILE A 66 -3.27 1.67 11.62
CA ILE A 66 -3.72 2.51 12.75
C ILE A 66 -4.67 1.73 13.66
N VAL A 67 -4.32 1.66 14.95
CA VAL A 67 -5.15 1.12 16.03
C VAL A 67 -5.38 2.15 17.12
N ILE A 68 -6.17 1.81 18.13
CA ILE A 68 -6.55 2.74 19.21
C ILE A 68 -5.36 3.28 20.01
N ASP A 69 -4.30 2.47 20.13
CA ASP A 69 -3.08 2.82 20.88
C ASP A 69 -1.99 3.44 19.99
N SER A 70 -2.26 3.63 18.69
CA SER A 70 -1.30 4.25 17.76
C SER A 70 -1.11 5.73 18.07
N THR A 71 0.11 6.22 17.90
CA THR A 71 0.43 7.66 17.93
C THR A 71 0.78 8.15 16.53
N ALA A 72 0.41 9.39 16.20
CA ALA A 72 0.71 9.95 14.87
C ALA A 72 2.22 9.98 14.58
N GLU A 73 3.04 10.27 15.60
CA GLU A 73 4.51 10.28 15.48
C GLU A 73 5.08 8.89 15.22
N GLY A 74 4.61 7.86 15.96
CA GLY A 74 5.10 6.49 15.78
C GLY A 74 4.73 5.91 14.41
N GLU A 75 3.52 6.16 13.94
CA GLU A 75 3.06 5.70 12.61
C GLU A 75 3.80 6.42 11.47
N TRP A 76 4.13 7.70 11.67
CA TRP A 76 4.96 8.44 10.73
C TRP A 76 6.39 7.89 10.69
N GLU A 77 6.99 7.62 11.85
CA GLU A 77 8.31 7.00 11.92
C GLU A 77 8.32 5.62 11.22
N GLU A 78 7.30 4.80 11.48
CA GLU A 78 7.13 3.51 10.81
C GLU A 78 7.03 3.66 9.29
N ALA A 79 6.27 4.65 8.80
CA ALA A 79 6.18 4.94 7.36
C ALA A 79 7.55 5.30 6.78
N LEU A 80 8.34 6.16 7.46
CA LEU A 80 9.69 6.47 7.02
C LEU A 80 10.59 5.22 6.99
N TRP A 81 10.52 4.35 8.01
CA TRP A 81 11.26 3.08 8.05
C TRP A 81 10.92 2.17 6.87
N LYS A 82 9.63 2.07 6.51
CA LYS A 82 9.16 1.29 5.37
C LYS A 82 9.58 1.88 4.03
N ALA A 83 9.86 3.18 3.97
CA ALA A 83 10.27 3.90 2.77
C ALA A 83 11.78 3.84 2.49
N ARG A 84 12.63 3.57 3.49
CA ARG A 84 14.11 3.70 3.40
C ARG A 84 14.79 2.91 2.28
N PHE A 85 14.13 1.91 1.72
CA PHE A 85 14.68 1.16 0.59
C PHE A 85 14.71 1.99 -0.70
N ALA A 86 13.81 2.99 -0.82
CA ALA A 86 13.88 4.01 -1.84
C ALA A 86 14.70 5.17 -1.25
N ASP A 87 15.89 5.41 -1.81
CA ASP A 87 16.62 6.62 -1.47
C ASP A 87 15.80 7.81 -1.99
N LEU A 88 15.18 8.54 -1.06
CA LEU A 88 14.35 9.71 -1.34
C LEU A 88 15.19 10.99 -1.42
N THR A 89 16.52 10.88 -1.30
CA THR A 89 17.41 12.01 -1.44
C THR A 89 17.42 12.44 -2.90
N PRO A 90 17.06 13.70 -3.22
CA PRO A 90 17.29 14.23 -4.56
C PRO A 90 18.78 14.12 -4.89
N ALA A 91 19.10 13.69 -6.11
CA ALA A 91 20.47 13.74 -6.63
C ALA A 91 21.00 15.18 -6.69
#